data_AF-A0AAE7BAP8-F1
#
_entry.id   AF-A0AAE7BAP8-F1
#
_cell.length_a   1.000
_cell.length_b   1.000
_cell.length_c   1.000
_cell.angle_alpha   90.00
_cell.angle_beta   90.00
_cell.angle_gamma   90.00
#
_symmetry.space_group_name_H-M   'P 1'
#
loop_
_entity.id
_entity.type
_entity.pdbx_description
1 polymer ?
#
loop_
_entity_poly.entity_id
_entity_poly.type
_entity_poly.pdbx_seq_one_letter_code
_entity_poly.pdbx_strand_id
1 'polypeptide(L)'
;MINQIPTEIISNVISILLVIVLFYKFSKHKKQLTVIQKLSALNDENSLTNSDISYIKDNEKEYEQKALKAQQLIKLLNPIFIFFIGIIFIYLPLSEALLNLNAFIVAYILIQLDKINKNNTFTLLKELRKSIHEAKEV
;
A
#
# COMPACT_ATOMS: atom_id res chain seq x y z
N MET A 1 -39.47 10.13 -13.72
CA MET A 1 -38.68 10.86 -12.72
C MET A 1 -37.82 9.84 -12.00
N ILE A 2 -36.61 9.58 -12.51
CA ILE A 2 -35.64 8.77 -11.78
C ILE A 2 -35.05 9.73 -10.74
N ASN A 3 -35.34 9.48 -9.46
CA ASN A 3 -34.87 10.28 -8.33
C ASN A 3 -33.39 10.61 -8.51
N GLN A 4 -33.08 11.90 -8.56
CA GLN A 4 -31.73 12.41 -8.41
C GLN A 4 -31.32 12.10 -6.97
N ILE A 5 -30.68 10.95 -6.75
CA ILE A 5 -29.93 10.76 -5.50
C ILE A 5 -28.93 11.93 -5.48
N PRO A 6 -28.95 12.79 -4.45
CA PRO A 6 -28.01 13.89 -4.36
C PRO A 6 -26.60 13.34 -4.52
N THR A 7 -25.84 13.90 -5.46
CA THR A 7 -24.46 13.48 -5.78
C THR A 7 -23.57 13.51 -4.53
N GLU A 8 -23.90 14.37 -3.57
CA GLU A 8 -23.35 14.47 -2.23
C GLU A 8 -23.44 13.15 -1.44
N ILE A 9 -24.57 12.44 -1.50
CA ILE A 9 -24.76 11.16 -0.78
C ILE A 9 -23.84 10.10 -1.38
N ILE A 10 -23.75 10.02 -2.71
CA ILE A 10 -22.89 9.06 -3.39
C ILE A 10 -21.41 9.33 -3.04
N SER A 11 -20.99 10.60 -3.08
CA SER A 11 -19.63 11.02 -2.73
C SER A 11 -19.27 10.69 -1.27
N ASN A 12 -20.20 10.92 -0.34
CA ASN A 12 -20.01 10.61 1.07
C ASN A 12 -19.91 9.10 1.33
N VAL A 13 -20.76 8.29 0.70
CA VAL A 13 -20.69 6.82 0.80
C VAL A 13 -19.37 6.29 0.27
N ILE A 14 -18.92 6.78 -0.89
CA ILE A 14 -17.61 6.42 -1.45
C ILE A 14 -16.49 6.79 -0.47
N SER A 15 -16.55 7.98 0.13
CA SER A 15 -15.54 8.44 1.09
C SER A 15 -15.47 7.54 2.33
N ILE A 16 -16.61 7.12 2.89
CA ILE A 16 -16.67 6.20 4.03
C ILE A 16 -16.06 4.84 3.66
N LEU A 17 -16.41 4.31 2.49
CA LEU A 17 -15.84 3.04 2.01
C LEU A 17 -14.32 3.12 1.87
N LEU A 18 -13.79 4.23 1.33
CA LEU A 18 -12.34 4.43 1.22
C LEU A 18 -11.65 4.45 2.57
N VAL A 19 -12.26 5.06 3.60
CA VAL A 19 -11.73 5.06 4.98
C VAL A 19 -11.69 3.65 5.57
N ILE A 20 -12.75 2.85 5.36
CA ILE A 20 -12.78 1.44 5.82
C ILE A 20 -11.66 0.65 5.14
N VAL A 21 -11.47 0.82 3.83
CA VAL A 21 -10.39 0.16 3.07
C VAL A 21 -9.01 0.58 3.59
N LEU A 22 -8.81 1.87 3.91
CA LEU A 22 -7.58 2.35 4.53
C LEU A 22 -7.30 1.65 5.86
N PHE A 23 -8.30 1.56 6.74
CA PHE A 23 -8.15 0.92 8.04
C PHE A 23 -7.84 -0.58 7.92
N TYR A 24 -8.50 -1.26 6.99
CA TYR A 24 -8.20 -2.67 6.69
C TYR A 24 -6.77 -2.86 6.20
N LYS A 25 -6.31 -2.05 5.23
CA LYS A 25 -4.94 -2.12 4.71
C LYS A 25 -3.91 -1.85 5.79
N PHE A 26 -4.13 -0.83 6.62
CA PHE A 26 -3.28 -0.50 7.76
C PHE A 26 -3.16 -1.69 8.72
N SER A 27 -4.29 -2.26 9.13
CA SER A 27 -4.33 -3.39 10.05
C SER A 27 -3.62 -4.62 9.49
N LYS A 28 -3.78 -4.90 8.19
CA LYS A 28 -3.08 -6.00 7.50
C LYS A 28 -1.57 -5.78 7.48
N HIS A 29 -1.12 -4.58 7.15
CA HIS A 29 0.31 -4.26 7.12
C HIS A 29 0.94 -4.35 8.52
N LYS A 30 0.25 -3.86 9.55
CA LYS A 30 0.70 -3.98 10.95
C LYS A 30 0.97 -5.43 11.34
N LYS A 31 0.05 -6.35 11.01
CA LYS A 31 0.24 -7.79 11.29
C LYS A 31 1.48 -8.36 10.59
N GLN A 32 1.70 -7.99 9.32
CA GLN A 32 2.85 -8.45 8.56
C GLN A 32 4.17 -7.94 9.15
N LEU A 33 4.21 -6.67 9.55
CA LEU A 33 5.37 -6.08 10.20
C LEU A 33 5.70 -6.80 11.52
N THR A 34 4.68 -7.13 12.32
CA THR A 34 4.87 -7.92 13.55
C THR A 34 5.47 -9.30 13.27
N VAL A 35 5.06 -9.98 12.19
CA VAL A 35 5.66 -11.27 11.81
C VAL A 35 7.14 -11.11 11.48
N ILE A 36 7.49 -10.10 10.68
CA ILE A 36 8.89 -9.85 10.28
C ILE A 36 9.74 -9.46 11.49
N GLN A 37 9.20 -8.64 12.40
CA GLN A 37 9.87 -8.29 13.66
C GLN A 37 10.14 -9.52 14.53
N LYS A 38 9.19 -10.46 14.62
CA LYS A 38 9.41 -11.72 15.34
C LYS A 38 10.51 -12.55 14.70
N LEU A 39 10.54 -12.63 13.36
CA LEU A 39 11.60 -13.34 12.64
C LEU A 39 12.97 -12.68 12.85
N SER A 40 13.02 -11.35 12.93
CA SER A 40 14.24 -10.62 13.29
C SER A 40 14.72 -10.95 14.70
N ALA A 41 13.82 -10.97 15.69
CA ALA A 41 14.19 -11.34 17.06
C ALA A 41 14.73 -12.79 17.15
N LEU A 42 14.11 -13.73 16.42
CA LEU A 42 14.61 -15.11 16.34
C LEU A 42 15.99 -15.19 15.65
N ASN A 43 16.25 -14.31 14.67
CA ASN A 43 17.58 -14.21 14.06
C ASN A 43 18.63 -13.75 15.08
N ASP A 44 18.30 -12.72 15.88
CA ASP A 44 19.20 -12.18 16.89
C ASP A 44 19.52 -13.22 17.99
N GLU A 45 18.57 -14.11 18.27
CA GLU A 45 18.72 -15.24 19.20
C GLU A 45 19.34 -16.50 18.56
N ASN A 46 19.69 -16.48 17.27
CA ASN A 46 20.14 -17.64 16.48
C ASN A 46 19.18 -18.84 16.53
N SER A 47 17.89 -18.59 16.72
CA SER A 47 16.83 -19.60 16.92
C SER A 47 15.94 -19.81 15.68
N LEU A 48 16.34 -19.25 14.52
CA LEU A 48 15.63 -19.44 13.26
C LEU A 48 15.63 -20.91 12.81
N THR A 49 14.46 -21.42 12.46
CA THR A 49 14.34 -22.74 11.85
C THR A 49 14.57 -22.70 10.34
N ASN A 50 14.84 -23.85 9.73
CA ASN A 50 14.92 -23.96 8.26
C ASN A 50 13.61 -23.53 7.57
N SER A 51 12.47 -23.74 8.23
CA SER A 51 11.16 -23.28 7.74
C SER A 51 11.08 -21.77 7.70
N ASP A 52 11.58 -21.09 8.74
CA ASP A 52 11.59 -19.63 8.82
C ASP A 52 12.50 -19.01 7.75
N ILE A 53 13.67 -19.63 7.52
CA ILE A 53 14.60 -19.20 6.48
C ILE A 53 13.97 -19.35 5.08
N SER A 54 13.26 -20.45 4.82
CA SER A 54 12.52 -20.63 3.56
C SER A 54 11.43 -19.58 3.42
N TYR A 55 10.65 -19.36 4.49
CA TYR A 55 9.59 -18.35 4.52
C TYR A 55 10.14 -16.96 4.16
N ILE A 56 11.26 -16.55 4.76
CA ILE A 56 11.89 -15.23 4.50
C ILE A 56 12.29 -15.13 3.03
N LYS A 57 12.97 -16.14 2.47
CA LYS A 57 13.43 -16.15 1.08
C LYS A 57 12.28 -16.12 0.08
N ASP A 58 11.24 -16.92 0.30
CA ASP A 58 10.09 -17.00 -0.60
C ASP A 58 9.28 -15.70 -0.57
N ASN A 59 9.08 -15.14 0.64
CA ASN A 59 8.37 -13.87 0.79
C ASN A 59 9.19 -12.69 0.24
N GLU A 60 10.51 -12.65 0.41
CA GLU A 60 11.35 -11.59 -0.17
C GLU A 60 11.13 -11.49 -1.68
N LYS A 61 11.23 -12.62 -2.39
CA LYS A 61 11.02 -12.69 -3.83
C LYS A 61 9.59 -12.30 -4.23
N GLU A 62 8.59 -12.75 -3.46
CA GLU A 62 7.20 -12.38 -3.72
C GLU A 62 6.97 -10.87 -3.55
N TYR A 63 7.52 -10.28 -2.49
CA TYR A 63 7.36 -8.85 -2.20
C TYR A 63 8.18 -7.96 -3.13
N GLU A 64 9.32 -8.41 -3.63
CA GLU A 64 10.06 -7.77 -4.71
C GLU A 64 9.15 -7.58 -5.94
N GLN A 65 8.51 -8.67 -6.38
CA GLN A 65 7.60 -8.62 -7.53
C GLN A 65 6.38 -7.73 -7.27
N LYS A 66 5.81 -7.80 -6.05
CA LYS A 66 4.67 -6.93 -5.67
C LYS A 66 5.07 -5.46 -5.65
N ALA A 67 6.24 -5.12 -5.12
CA ALA A 67 6.74 -3.75 -5.06
C ALA A 67 6.98 -3.19 -6.47
N LEU A 68 7.59 -3.98 -7.35
CA LEU A 68 7.82 -3.60 -8.75
C LEU A 68 6.50 -3.37 -9.50
N LYS A 69 5.52 -4.28 -9.35
CA LYS A 69 4.17 -4.11 -9.92
C LYS A 69 3.48 -2.86 -9.39
N ALA A 70 3.57 -2.58 -8.09
CA ALA A 70 2.99 -1.38 -7.50
C ALA A 70 3.66 -0.10 -8.02
N GLN A 71 4.98 -0.11 -8.19
CA GLN A 71 5.72 1.00 -8.77
C GLN A 71 5.32 1.26 -10.23
N GLN A 72 5.18 0.21 -11.04
CA GLN A 72 4.72 0.33 -12.42
C GLN A 72 3.29 0.88 -12.49
N LEU A 73 2.40 0.38 -11.63
CA LEU A 73 1.02 0.87 -11.56
C LEU A 73 0.99 2.37 -11.24
N ILE A 74 1.80 2.86 -10.30
CA ILE A 74 1.85 4.29 -9.97
C ILE A 74 2.41 5.12 -11.12
N LYS A 75 3.43 4.63 -11.84
CA LYS A 75 3.94 5.32 -13.03
C LYS A 75 2.84 5.51 -14.08
N LEU A 76 1.95 4.54 -14.23
CA LEU A 76 0.80 4.62 -15.12
C LEU A 76 -0.32 5.51 -14.56
N LEU A 77 -0.66 5.37 -13.28
CA LEU A 77 -1.79 6.08 -12.68
C LEU A 77 -1.50 7.56 -12.42
N ASN A 78 -0.27 7.96 -12.11
CA ASN A 78 0.09 9.36 -11.87
C ASN A 78 -0.38 10.32 -12.98
N PRO A 79 -0.04 10.11 -14.27
CA PRO A 79 -0.53 10.97 -15.34
C PRO A 79 -2.05 10.92 -15.49
N ILE A 80 -2.68 9.76 -15.23
CA ILE A 80 -4.13 9.60 -15.27
C ILE A 80 -4.81 10.45 -14.19
N PHE A 81 -4.29 10.43 -12.95
CA PHE A 81 -4.76 11.27 -11.85
C PHE A 81 -4.66 12.75 -12.20
N ILE A 82 -3.51 13.20 -12.73
CA ILE A 82 -3.30 14.60 -13.14
C ILE A 82 -4.30 14.99 -14.24
N PHE A 83 -4.52 14.12 -15.22
CA PHE A 83 -5.45 14.36 -16.32
C PHE A 83 -6.90 14.52 -15.81
N PHE A 84 -7.38 13.62 -14.97
CA PHE A 84 -8.73 13.71 -14.42
C PHE A 84 -8.94 14.91 -13.51
N ILE A 85 -7.94 15.27 -12.69
CA ILE A 85 -7.97 16.50 -11.89
C ILE A 85 -8.13 17.70 -12.83
N GLY A 86 -7.33 17.79 -13.90
CA GLY A 86 -7.46 18.85 -14.90
C GLY A 86 -8.85 18.94 -15.51
N ILE A 87 -9.46 17.82 -15.89
CA ILE A 87 -10.84 17.76 -16.39
C ILE A 87 -11.81 18.31 -15.34
N ILE A 88 -11.74 17.84 -14.11
CA ILE A 88 -12.63 18.27 -13.02
C ILE A 88 -12.61 19.80 -12.86
N PHE A 89 -11.42 20.41 -12.87
CA PHE A 89 -11.26 21.86 -12.73
C PHE A 89 -11.71 22.67 -13.96
N ILE A 90 -11.72 22.07 -15.17
CA ILE A 90 -12.21 22.73 -16.39
C ILE A 90 -13.74 22.76 -16.43
N TYR A 91 -14.39 21.66 -16.03
CA TYR A 91 -15.83 21.48 -16.21
C TYR A 91 -16.68 21.82 -14.98
N LEU A 92 -16.10 21.89 -13.77
CA LEU A 92 -16.84 22.17 -12.55
C LEU A 92 -16.43 23.50 -11.90
N PRO A 93 -17.39 24.20 -11.25
CA PRO A 93 -17.07 25.32 -10.36
C PRO A 93 -16.11 24.88 -9.25
N LEU A 94 -15.29 25.81 -8.76
CA LEU A 94 -14.25 25.52 -7.76
C LEU A 94 -14.78 24.79 -6.51
N SER A 95 -15.95 25.16 -6.01
CA SER A 95 -16.57 24.52 -4.84
C SER A 95 -16.87 23.03 -5.07
N GLU A 96 -17.41 22.68 -6.23
CA GLU A 96 -17.74 21.30 -6.60
C GLU A 96 -16.50 20.49 -6.95
N ALA A 97 -15.53 21.12 -7.63
CA ALA A 97 -14.23 20.52 -7.94
C ALA A 97 -13.50 20.08 -6.66
N LEU A 98 -13.47 20.93 -5.63
CA LEU A 98 -12.84 20.62 -4.34
C LEU A 98 -13.50 19.45 -3.61
N LEU A 99 -14.82 19.32 -3.69
CA LEU A 99 -15.54 18.19 -3.07
C LEU A 99 -15.16 16.86 -3.72
N ASN A 100 -15.10 16.82 -5.05
CA ASN A 100 -14.67 15.63 -5.79
C ASN A 100 -13.18 15.33 -5.62
N LEU A 101 -12.35 16.37 -5.44
CA LEU A 101 -10.92 16.24 -5.22
C LEU A 101 -10.60 15.42 -3.96
N ASN A 102 -11.40 15.51 -2.90
CA ASN A 102 -11.19 14.72 -1.68
C ASN A 102 -11.20 13.22 -1.95
N ALA A 103 -12.19 12.71 -2.70
CA ALA A 103 -12.26 11.30 -3.05
C ALA A 103 -11.05 10.87 -3.90
N PHE A 104 -10.62 11.73 -4.84
CA PHE A 104 -9.43 11.52 -5.66
C PHE A 104 -8.14 11.46 -4.83
N ILE A 105 -7.96 12.38 -3.89
CA ILE A 105 -6.80 12.43 -2.99
C ILE A 105 -6.76 11.15 -2.15
N VAL A 106 -7.88 10.73 -1.58
CA VAL A 106 -7.93 9.50 -0.75
C VAL A 106 -7.60 8.27 -1.58
N ALA A 107 -8.13 8.15 -2.80
CA ALA A 107 -7.79 7.06 -3.72
C ALA A 107 -6.28 7.07 -4.08
N TYR A 108 -5.71 8.24 -4.32
CA TYR A 108 -4.29 8.41 -4.60
C TYR A 108 -3.42 7.99 -3.40
N ILE A 109 -3.78 8.43 -2.18
CA ILE A 109 -3.12 8.02 -0.93
C ILE A 109 -3.15 6.50 -0.78
N LEU A 110 -4.29 5.86 -1.04
CA LEU A 110 -4.43 4.41 -0.95
C LEU A 110 -3.46 3.63 -1.85
N ILE A 111 -3.25 4.13 -3.07
CA ILE A 111 -2.32 3.53 -4.02
C ILE A 111 -0.87 3.77 -3.58
N GLN A 112 -0.55 4.98 -3.14
CA GLN A 112 0.81 5.31 -2.67
C GLN A 112 1.19 4.52 -1.42
N LEU A 113 0.25 4.40 -0.47
CA LEU A 113 0.44 3.61 0.74
C LEU A 113 0.68 2.13 0.40
N ASP A 114 -0.02 1.59 -0.60
CA ASP A 114 0.16 0.21 -1.05
C ASP A 114 1.58 -0.04 -1.58
N LYS A 115 2.12 0.88 -2.39
CA LYS A 115 3.51 0.84 -2.85
C LYS A 115 4.48 0.92 -1.69
N ILE A 116 4.30 1.89 -0.79
CA ILE A 116 5.17 2.09 0.37
C ILE A 116 5.22 0.82 1.21
N ASN A 117 4.06 0.25 1.54
CA ASN A 117 3.97 -0.96 2.36
C ASN A 117 4.68 -2.15 1.71
N LYS A 118 4.45 -2.38 0.41
CA LYS A 118 5.11 -3.47 -0.34
C LYS A 118 6.62 -3.28 -0.40
N ASN A 119 7.09 -2.06 -0.65
CA ASN A 119 8.50 -1.75 -0.72
C ASN A 119 9.18 -1.90 0.64
N ASN A 120 8.56 -1.40 1.71
CA ASN A 120 9.07 -1.53 3.07
C ASN A 120 9.16 -2.99 3.49
N THR A 121 8.11 -3.79 3.22
CA THR A 121 8.13 -5.23 3.50
C THR A 121 9.25 -5.95 2.74
N PHE A 122 9.44 -5.64 1.46
CA PHE A 122 10.56 -6.17 0.68
C PHE A 122 11.92 -5.81 1.30
N THR A 123 12.13 -4.52 1.62
CA THR A 123 13.39 -4.06 2.22
C THR A 123 13.67 -4.76 3.54
N LEU A 124 12.69 -4.87 4.43
CA LEU A 124 12.86 -5.55 5.72
C LEU A 124 13.21 -7.03 5.56
N LEU A 125 12.56 -7.74 4.64
CA LEU A 125 12.86 -9.15 4.36
C LEU A 125 14.25 -9.32 3.74
N LYS A 126 14.65 -8.41 2.85
CA LYS A 126 15.98 -8.39 2.22
C LYS A 126 17.08 -8.15 3.26
N GLU A 127 16.89 -7.18 4.15
CA GLU A 127 17.80 -6.89 5.26
C GLU A 127 17.94 -8.09 6.19
N LEU A 128 16.81 -8.69 6.59
CA LEU A 128 16.80 -9.89 7.42
C LEU A 128 17.50 -11.09 6.76
N ARG A 129 17.30 -11.30 5.46
CA ARG A 129 18.02 -12.35 4.74
C ARG A 129 19.52 -12.08 4.69
N LYS A 130 19.93 -10.82 4.52
CA LYS A 130 21.34 -10.44 4.51
C LYS A 130 22.00 -10.73 5.85
N SER A 131 21.35 -10.38 6.97
CA SER A 131 21.87 -10.66 8.32
C SER A 131 22.01 -12.16 8.59
N ILE A 132 21.07 -12.99 8.13
CA ILE A 132 21.16 -14.46 8.22
C ILE A 132 22.39 -14.99 7.46
N HIS A 133 22.71 -14.42 6.30
CA HIS A 133 23.86 -14.87 5.52
C HIS A 133 25.18 -14.50 6.19
N GLU A 134 25.29 -13.27 6.69
CA GLU A 134 26.46 -12.77 7.42
C GLU A 134 26.72 -13.57 8.70
N ALA A 135 25.67 -13.92 9.45
CA ALA A 135 25.77 -14.73 10.67
C ALA A 135 26.26 -16.18 10.43
N LYS A 136 26.17 -16.69 9.20
CA LYS A 136 26.66 -18.03 8.82
C LYS A 136 28.11 -18.05 8.34
N GLU A 137 28.70 -16.89 8.07
CA GLU A 137 30.09 -16.77 7.62
C GLU A 137 31.07 -16.45 8.77
N VAL A 138 30.56 -16.25 9.99
CA VAL A 138 31.32 -16.05 11.24
C VAL A 138 31.33 -17.36 12.04
#